data_AF-A0A6P2ITU1-F1
#
_entry.id   AF-A0A6P2ITU1-F1
#
_cell.length_a   1.000
_cell.length_b   1.000
_cell.length_c   1.000
_cell.angle_alpha   90.00
_cell.angle_beta   90.00
_cell.angle_gamma   90.00
#
_symmetry.space_group_name_H-M   'P 1'
#
loop_
_entity.id
_entity.type
_entity.pdbx_description
1 polymer ?
#
loop_
_entity_poly.entity_id
_entity_poly.type
_entity_poly.pdbx_seq_one_letter_code
_entity_poly.pdbx_strand_id
1 'polypeptide(L)'
;MRITEELLAAGASAGGGYTRRQMELLGVKPVAGWKKAAIGAEISEEAAQAFRDLAGSGSKKEKSGAGPVNWCGAATPRDIHLYVLELEEGRFYVGLSDDLDRRWEQHKSGVGAEWTKRYRPLRRVYAINTGTQDTHRAEAMEDEATIALMSEHGIERVRGGHFCKIDQAGTEADLRAKGGWDRIKQAQARKTAWGSDASWSDALDAFVNIAVQYYDAGAPENLRDDVFAAAYRLTRYRFWREEFAPGLAWDFWNPKGILPVLLSFKLRRPVSSGLPSSYDVLAAALNRGRGGKHPLRRLFLLAWKAYRPPTTDKQDIAVDRFLEYLANDEEYDRGYDDFVSVLLPETRNLLRA
;
A
#
# COMPACT_ATOMS: atom_id res chain seq x y z
N MET A 1 25.51 20.50 -42.76
CA MET A 1 24.21 21.02 -42.26
C MET A 1 24.38 21.94 -41.04
N ARG A 2 23.51 22.96 -40.87
CA ARG A 2 23.37 23.65 -39.58
C ARG A 2 22.38 22.90 -38.68
N ILE A 3 22.64 22.89 -37.38
CA ILE A 3 21.68 22.36 -36.40
C ILE A 3 20.48 23.31 -36.31
N THR A 4 19.30 22.81 -36.67
CA THR A 4 18.03 23.54 -36.57
C THR A 4 17.14 22.96 -35.47
N GLU A 5 16.12 23.72 -35.05
CA GLU A 5 15.09 23.20 -34.13
C GLU A 5 14.37 21.98 -34.71
N GLU A 6 14.15 21.97 -36.02
CA GLU A 6 13.55 20.86 -36.76
C GLU A 6 14.41 19.59 -36.70
N LEU A 7 15.74 19.72 -36.84
CA LEU A 7 16.66 18.60 -36.70
C LEU A 7 16.62 18.02 -35.27
N LEU A 8 16.60 18.89 -34.25
CA LEU A 8 16.49 18.46 -32.85
C LEU A 8 15.13 17.82 -32.56
N ALA A 9 14.04 18.33 -33.11
CA ALA A 9 12.72 17.73 -32.97
C ALA A 9 12.67 16.34 -33.64
N ALA A 10 13.25 16.19 -34.83
CA ALA A 10 13.33 14.93 -35.56
C ALA A 10 14.18 13.87 -34.83
N GLY A 11 15.16 14.27 -34.02
CA GLY A 11 16.01 13.37 -33.24
C GLY A 11 15.46 12.99 -31.86
N ALA A 12 14.38 13.63 -31.39
CA ALA A 12 13.88 13.47 -30.03
C ALA A 12 13.12 12.15 -29.82
N SER A 13 13.16 11.60 -28.61
CA SER A 13 12.24 10.53 -28.20
C SER A 13 10.82 11.08 -27.94
N ALA A 14 9.85 10.18 -27.75
CA ALA A 14 8.46 10.56 -27.41
C ALA A 14 8.36 11.41 -26.12
N GLY A 15 9.33 11.30 -25.20
CA GLY A 15 9.43 12.12 -23.99
C GLY A 15 10.34 13.36 -24.14
N GLY A 16 10.77 13.70 -25.35
CA GLY A 16 11.61 14.86 -25.63
C GLY A 16 13.09 14.72 -25.24
N GLY A 17 13.54 13.48 -24.98
CA GLY A 17 14.92 13.15 -24.58
C GLY A 17 15.81 12.72 -25.75
N TYR A 18 17.13 12.71 -25.52
CA TYR A 18 18.16 12.37 -26.51
C TYR A 18 19.21 11.44 -25.87
N THR A 19 19.80 10.56 -26.68
CA THR A 19 20.82 9.62 -26.21
C THR A 19 22.19 10.31 -26.05
N ARG A 20 23.09 9.70 -25.26
CA ARG A 20 24.47 10.17 -25.12
C ARG A 20 25.21 10.23 -26.46
N ARG A 21 24.95 9.26 -27.35
CA ARG A 21 25.54 9.20 -28.69
C ARG A 21 25.06 10.33 -29.59
N GLN A 22 23.78 10.69 -29.50
CA GLN A 22 23.25 11.87 -30.18
C GLN A 22 23.90 13.17 -29.69
N MET A 23 24.21 13.28 -28.39
CA MET A 23 24.92 14.45 -27.86
C MET A 23 26.37 14.53 -28.37
N GLU A 24 27.05 13.39 -28.49
CA GLU A 24 28.40 13.31 -29.08
C GLU A 24 28.41 13.73 -30.55
N LEU A 25 27.41 13.32 -31.34
CA LEU A 25 27.27 13.70 -32.75
C LEU A 25 27.04 15.21 -32.93
N LEU A 26 26.37 15.86 -31.97
CA LEU A 26 26.21 17.31 -31.95
C LEU A 26 27.39 18.05 -31.30
N GLY A 27 28.35 17.34 -30.70
CA GLY A 27 29.50 17.94 -30.00
C GLY A 27 29.13 18.68 -28.71
N VAL A 28 28.00 18.37 -28.08
CA VAL A 28 27.47 19.12 -26.92
C VAL A 28 27.41 18.28 -25.64
N LYS A 29 27.50 18.94 -24.49
CA LYS A 29 27.33 18.32 -23.16
C LYS A 29 25.89 18.51 -22.65
N PRO A 30 25.28 17.52 -21.98
CA PRO A 30 23.90 17.58 -21.52
C PRO A 30 23.76 18.41 -20.23
N VAL A 31 23.94 19.72 -20.36
CA VAL A 31 23.73 20.72 -19.29
C VAL A 31 22.48 21.54 -19.59
N ALA A 32 21.86 22.16 -18.57
CA ALA A 32 20.67 22.98 -18.78
C ALA A 32 20.92 24.06 -19.86
N GLY A 33 20.03 24.15 -20.85
CA GLY A 33 20.13 25.12 -21.94
C GLY A 33 20.97 24.71 -23.16
N TRP A 34 21.56 23.51 -23.19
CA TRP A 34 22.42 23.05 -24.29
C TRP A 34 21.78 23.16 -25.70
N LYS A 35 20.45 22.97 -25.81
CA LYS A 35 19.73 23.05 -27.09
C LYS A 35 19.87 24.43 -27.74
N LYS A 36 19.75 25.50 -26.96
CA LYS A 36 19.92 26.88 -27.45
C LYS A 36 21.36 27.17 -27.88
N ALA A 37 22.32 26.54 -27.22
CA ALA A 37 23.74 26.67 -27.56
C ALA A 37 24.13 25.85 -28.81
N ALA A 38 23.40 24.78 -29.10
CA ALA A 38 23.67 23.91 -30.25
C ALA A 38 23.09 24.46 -31.56
N ILE A 39 21.94 25.14 -31.51
CA ILE A 39 21.27 25.68 -32.70
C ILE A 39 22.17 26.67 -33.42
N GLY A 40 22.35 26.47 -34.72
CA GLY A 40 23.20 27.29 -35.59
C GLY A 40 24.63 26.77 -35.77
N ALA A 41 25.09 25.82 -34.95
CA ALA A 41 26.39 25.17 -35.16
C ALA A 41 26.35 24.24 -36.39
N GLU A 42 27.51 24.06 -37.02
CA GLU A 42 27.65 23.22 -38.21
C GLU A 42 28.06 21.79 -37.85
N ILE A 43 27.37 20.83 -38.47
CA ILE A 43 27.66 19.40 -38.40
C ILE A 43 27.70 18.82 -39.82
N SER A 44 28.38 17.69 -39.98
CA SER A 44 28.39 16.98 -41.26
C SER A 44 27.00 16.41 -41.59
N GLU A 45 26.70 16.20 -42.87
CA GLU A 45 25.43 15.59 -43.28
C GLU A 45 25.31 14.15 -42.74
N GLU A 46 26.43 13.43 -42.66
CA GLU A 46 26.50 12.08 -42.08
C GLU A 46 26.16 12.10 -40.59
N ALA A 47 26.67 13.08 -39.85
CA ALA A 47 26.35 13.25 -38.43
C ALA A 47 24.88 13.65 -38.22
N ALA A 48 24.32 14.49 -39.09
CA ALA A 48 22.91 14.88 -39.07
C ALA A 48 21.99 13.69 -39.36
N GLN A 49 22.36 12.84 -40.32
CA GLN A 49 21.61 11.63 -40.65
C GLN A 49 21.69 10.59 -39.53
N ALA A 50 22.90 10.29 -39.03
CA ALA A 50 23.08 9.39 -37.89
C ALA A 50 22.35 9.87 -36.63
N PHE A 51 22.24 11.19 -36.44
CA PHE A 51 21.48 11.78 -35.34
C PHE A 51 19.97 11.50 -35.44
N ARG A 52 19.40 11.58 -36.66
CA ARG A 52 17.99 11.24 -36.93
C ARG A 52 17.75 9.74 -36.83
N ASP A 53 18.67 8.92 -37.32
CA ASP A 53 18.55 7.45 -37.28
C ASP A 53 18.55 6.93 -35.83
N LEU A 54 19.17 7.69 -34.92
CA LEU A 54 19.15 7.41 -33.49
C LEU A 54 17.87 7.91 -32.78
N ALA A 55 16.96 8.60 -33.46
CA ALA A 55 15.66 8.99 -32.91
C ALA A 55 14.88 7.73 -32.50
N GLY A 56 14.42 7.68 -31.25
CA GLY A 56 13.74 6.49 -30.72
C GLY A 56 14.65 5.30 -30.37
N SER A 57 15.96 5.34 -30.68
CA SER A 57 16.91 4.29 -30.25
C SER A 57 17.08 4.25 -28.73
N GLY A 58 16.89 5.39 -28.05
CA GLY A 58 16.84 5.52 -26.59
C GLY A 58 15.62 4.87 -25.92
N SER A 59 14.78 4.17 -26.69
CA SER A 59 13.66 3.37 -26.17
C SER A 59 13.51 2.03 -26.88
N LYS A 60 14.61 1.50 -27.45
CA LYS A 60 14.75 0.05 -27.68
C LYS A 60 15.59 -0.56 -26.55
N LYS A 61 15.06 -0.50 -25.33
CA LYS A 61 15.00 -1.75 -24.58
C LYS A 61 14.01 -2.54 -25.42
N GLU A 62 14.49 -3.49 -26.22
CA GLU A 62 13.60 -4.53 -26.74
C GLU A 62 12.79 -4.98 -25.53
N LYS A 63 11.50 -4.65 -25.52
CA LYS A 63 10.55 -5.52 -24.84
C LYS A 63 10.69 -6.82 -25.63
N SER A 64 11.61 -7.67 -25.18
CA SER A 64 11.45 -9.10 -25.37
C SER A 64 9.98 -9.36 -25.04
N GLY A 65 9.26 -9.88 -26.03
CA GLY A 65 7.85 -10.17 -25.88
C GLY A 65 7.62 -10.88 -24.55
N ALA A 66 6.45 -10.61 -23.95
CA ALA A 66 5.97 -11.23 -22.73
C ALA A 66 6.34 -12.72 -22.66
N GLY A 67 7.49 -12.97 -22.04
CA GLY A 67 8.16 -14.25 -21.91
C GLY A 67 8.85 -14.21 -20.56
N PRO A 68 8.91 -15.34 -19.84
CA PRO A 68 9.30 -15.36 -18.44
C PRO A 68 10.67 -14.70 -18.26
N VAL A 69 10.78 -13.79 -17.30
CA VAL A 69 12.07 -13.23 -16.90
C VAL A 69 12.84 -14.39 -16.25
N ASN A 70 13.82 -14.94 -16.97
CA ASN A 70 14.62 -16.04 -16.47
C ASN A 70 15.28 -15.63 -15.14
N TRP A 71 15.22 -16.53 -14.15
CA TRP A 71 15.82 -16.34 -12.83
C TRP A 71 17.25 -15.80 -12.91
N CYS A 72 17.51 -14.67 -12.27
CA CYS A 72 18.81 -13.97 -12.25
C CYS A 72 19.45 -13.73 -13.64
N GLY A 73 18.66 -13.57 -14.70
CA GLY A 73 19.19 -13.32 -16.04
C GLY A 73 19.85 -14.54 -16.68
N ALA A 74 19.50 -15.75 -16.25
CA ALA A 74 20.02 -16.98 -16.82
C ALA A 74 19.72 -17.10 -18.32
N ALA A 75 20.69 -17.66 -19.07
CA ALA A 75 20.58 -17.87 -20.51
C ALA A 75 19.47 -18.86 -20.89
N THR A 76 19.11 -19.77 -19.98
CA THR A 76 18.01 -20.73 -20.10
C THR A 76 17.08 -20.65 -18.90
N PRO A 77 15.78 -20.93 -19.07
CA PRO A 77 14.85 -21.07 -17.95
C PRO A 77 15.36 -22.13 -16.96
N ARG A 78 15.25 -21.84 -15.66
CA ARG A 78 15.65 -22.74 -14.57
C ARG A 78 14.49 -22.93 -13.62
N ASP A 79 14.39 -24.13 -13.07
CA ASP A 79 13.41 -24.42 -12.05
C ASP A 79 13.76 -23.70 -10.76
N ILE A 80 12.82 -22.92 -10.24
CA ILE A 80 13.02 -22.15 -9.03
C ILE A 80 12.51 -22.96 -7.85
N HIS A 81 13.32 -23.08 -6.81
CA HIS A 81 12.99 -23.77 -5.58
C HIS A 81 12.80 -22.77 -4.45
N LEU A 82 11.73 -22.94 -3.67
CA LEU A 82 11.50 -22.23 -2.41
C LEU A 82 12.03 -23.09 -1.28
N TYR A 83 12.80 -22.48 -0.38
CA TYR A 83 13.36 -23.15 0.77
C TYR A 83 13.18 -22.35 2.06
N VAL A 84 13.17 -23.06 3.18
CA VAL A 84 13.11 -22.49 4.52
C VAL A 84 14.28 -23.04 5.33
N LEU A 85 15.03 -22.14 5.97
CA LEU A 85 16.09 -22.47 6.91
C LEU A 85 15.63 -22.19 8.33
N GLU A 86 15.90 -23.13 9.22
CA GLU A 86 15.89 -22.89 10.67
C GLU A 86 17.27 -22.37 11.07
N LEU A 87 17.28 -21.29 11.83
CA LEU A 87 18.46 -20.59 12.30
C LEU A 87 18.55 -20.68 13.83
N GLU A 88 19.71 -20.30 14.37
CA GLU A 88 19.90 -20.13 15.80
C GLU A 88 18.83 -19.23 16.44
N GLU A 89 18.57 -19.44 17.73
CA GLU A 89 17.59 -18.69 18.53
C GLU A 89 16.13 -18.77 18.02
N GLY A 90 15.77 -19.88 17.35
CA GLY A 90 14.39 -20.13 16.91
C GLY A 90 13.91 -19.16 15.83
N ARG A 91 14.84 -18.73 14.97
CA ARG A 91 14.58 -17.84 13.83
C ARG A 91 14.53 -18.61 12.52
N PHE A 92 13.91 -18.00 11.52
CA PHE A 92 13.73 -18.61 10.21
C PHE A 92 14.12 -17.67 9.08
N TYR A 93 14.56 -18.25 7.97
CA TYR A 93 14.79 -17.56 6.72
C TYR A 93 14.09 -18.28 5.57
N VAL A 94 13.36 -17.53 4.76
CA VAL A 94 12.74 -18.02 3.52
C VAL A 94 13.53 -17.47 2.34
N GLY A 95 13.80 -18.31 1.35
CA GLY A 95 14.57 -17.95 0.17
C GLY A 95 14.14 -18.70 -1.08
N LEU A 96 14.56 -18.18 -2.22
CA LEU A 96 14.45 -18.82 -3.53
C LEU A 96 15.84 -19.16 -4.10
N SER A 97 15.96 -20.29 -4.79
CA SER A 97 17.18 -20.64 -5.52
C SER A 97 16.92 -21.66 -6.63
N ASP A 98 17.76 -21.63 -7.66
CA ASP A 98 17.88 -22.67 -8.68
C ASP A 98 18.85 -23.79 -8.27
N ASP A 99 19.65 -23.57 -7.22
CA ASP A 99 20.65 -24.50 -6.71
C ASP A 99 20.71 -24.40 -5.18
N LEU A 100 19.95 -25.28 -4.53
CA LEU A 100 19.75 -25.28 -3.09
C LEU A 100 21.02 -25.63 -2.30
N ASP A 101 21.93 -26.43 -2.85
CA ASP A 101 23.11 -26.90 -2.15
C ASP A 101 24.21 -25.83 -2.21
N ARG A 102 24.40 -25.20 -3.37
CA ARG A 102 25.24 -24.00 -3.47
C ARG A 102 24.74 -22.90 -2.54
N ARG A 103 23.41 -22.68 -2.52
CA ARG A 103 22.82 -21.63 -1.68
C ARG A 103 22.96 -21.92 -0.19
N TRP A 104 22.83 -23.19 0.21
CA TRP A 104 23.09 -23.64 1.57
C TRP A 104 24.52 -23.34 2.01
N GLU A 105 25.52 -23.68 1.20
CA GLU A 105 26.93 -23.40 1.52
C GLU A 105 27.23 -21.89 1.60
N GLN A 106 26.58 -21.06 0.77
CA GLN A 106 26.69 -19.60 0.88
C GLN A 106 26.18 -19.08 2.22
N HIS A 107 25.02 -19.56 2.68
CA HIS A 107 24.49 -19.17 3.99
C HIS A 107 25.39 -19.67 5.14
N LYS A 108 25.89 -20.90 5.05
CA LYS A 108 26.78 -21.50 6.07
C LYS A 108 28.13 -20.79 6.17
N SER A 109 28.68 -20.32 5.05
CA SER A 109 29.94 -19.58 4.99
C SER A 109 29.82 -18.09 5.33
N GLY A 110 28.61 -17.59 5.63
CA GLY A 110 28.39 -16.18 5.95
C GLY A 110 28.41 -15.25 4.74
N VAL A 111 28.29 -15.80 3.52
CA VAL A 111 28.18 -15.04 2.26
C VAL A 111 26.72 -14.88 1.81
N GLY A 112 25.78 -15.47 2.54
CA GLY A 112 24.33 -15.39 2.30
C GLY A 112 23.70 -14.06 2.71
N ALA A 113 22.40 -14.09 2.99
CA ALA A 113 21.65 -12.92 3.44
C ALA A 113 22.17 -12.39 4.79
N GLU A 114 22.10 -11.08 5.01
CA GLU A 114 22.49 -10.45 6.29
C GLU A 114 21.82 -11.10 7.50
N TRP A 115 20.56 -11.53 7.37
CA TRP A 115 19.84 -12.24 8.44
C TRP A 115 20.51 -13.56 8.82
N THR A 116 20.97 -14.32 7.83
CA THR A 116 21.68 -15.60 8.04
C THR A 116 23.15 -15.43 8.44
N LYS A 117 23.73 -14.25 8.22
CA LYS A 117 25.04 -13.89 8.81
C LYS A 117 24.90 -13.59 10.29
N ARG A 118 23.80 -12.92 10.67
CA ARG A 118 23.49 -12.60 12.06
C ARG A 118 23.07 -13.82 12.88
N TYR A 119 22.30 -14.72 12.28
CA TYR A 119 21.82 -15.95 12.92
C TYR A 119 22.21 -17.16 12.07
N ARG A 120 23.10 -18.01 12.60
CA ARG A 120 23.66 -19.10 11.78
C ARG A 120 22.57 -20.11 11.39
N PRO A 121 22.57 -20.58 10.13
CA PRO A 121 21.69 -21.67 9.72
C PRO A 121 22.03 -22.97 10.43
N LEU A 122 21.02 -23.61 11.01
CA LEU A 122 21.14 -24.92 11.66
C LEU A 122 20.82 -26.04 10.67
N ARG A 123 19.70 -25.91 9.95
CA ARG A 123 19.27 -26.89 8.94
C ARG A 123 18.28 -26.30 7.95
N ARG A 124 18.18 -26.93 6.77
CA ARG A 124 17.10 -26.69 5.80
C ARG A 124 15.87 -27.51 6.21
N VAL A 125 14.81 -26.85 6.67
CA VAL A 125 13.59 -27.51 7.17
C VAL A 125 12.59 -27.81 6.07
N TYR A 126 12.60 -27.02 5.00
CA TYR A 126 11.73 -27.22 3.85
C TYR A 126 12.43 -26.83 2.56
N ALA A 127 12.12 -27.54 1.48
CA ALA A 127 12.55 -27.23 0.13
C ALA A 127 11.54 -27.82 -0.85
N ILE A 128 10.99 -27.00 -1.73
CA ILE A 128 10.08 -27.42 -2.79
C ILE A 128 10.43 -26.77 -4.11
N ASN A 129 10.23 -27.50 -5.21
CA ASN A 129 10.16 -26.91 -6.53
C ASN A 129 8.87 -26.10 -6.62
N THR A 130 8.97 -24.83 -7.03
CA THR A 130 7.81 -23.92 -7.14
C THR A 130 6.91 -24.26 -8.34
N GLY A 131 7.39 -25.10 -9.27
CA GLY A 131 6.71 -25.43 -10.52
C GLY A 131 6.68 -24.26 -11.51
N THR A 132 7.47 -23.21 -11.27
CA THR A 132 7.57 -22.03 -12.12
C THR A 132 9.03 -21.69 -12.43
N GLN A 133 9.24 -21.18 -13.64
CA GLN A 133 10.49 -20.59 -14.09
C GLN A 133 10.38 -19.05 -14.22
N ASP A 134 9.18 -18.52 -13.94
CA ASP A 134 8.90 -17.08 -13.85
C ASP A 134 9.32 -16.54 -12.48
N THR A 135 10.24 -15.58 -12.51
CA THR A 135 10.82 -14.94 -11.31
C THR A 135 9.77 -14.23 -10.46
N HIS A 136 8.87 -13.44 -11.07
CA HIS A 136 7.89 -12.66 -10.31
C HIS A 136 6.88 -13.57 -9.61
N ARG A 137 6.47 -14.66 -10.26
CA ARG A 137 5.60 -15.66 -9.65
C ARG A 137 6.29 -16.35 -8.48
N ALA A 138 7.58 -16.69 -8.62
CA ALA A 138 8.34 -17.29 -7.52
C ALA A 138 8.50 -16.32 -6.34
N GLU A 139 8.81 -15.04 -6.60
CA GLU A 139 8.90 -13.99 -5.57
C GLU A 139 7.58 -13.82 -4.80
N ALA A 140 6.44 -13.86 -5.49
CA ALA A 140 5.14 -13.82 -4.82
C ALA A 140 4.92 -15.03 -3.89
N MET A 141 5.38 -16.22 -4.30
CA MET A 141 5.31 -17.44 -3.45
C MET A 141 6.24 -17.31 -2.23
N GLU A 142 7.42 -16.72 -2.38
CA GLU A 142 8.35 -16.45 -1.29
C GLU A 142 7.76 -15.48 -0.26
N ASP A 143 7.15 -14.38 -0.72
CA ASP A 143 6.48 -13.40 0.15
C ASP A 143 5.34 -14.07 0.93
N GLU A 144 4.51 -14.87 0.28
CA GLU A 144 3.40 -15.61 0.91
C GLU A 144 3.90 -16.60 1.98
N ALA A 145 4.94 -17.39 1.67
CA ALA A 145 5.54 -18.31 2.63
C ALA A 145 6.16 -17.57 3.83
N THR A 146 6.79 -16.42 3.58
CA THR A 146 7.36 -15.57 4.64
C THR A 146 6.27 -15.03 5.56
N ILE A 147 5.16 -14.52 5.01
CA ILE A 147 4.01 -14.04 5.77
C ILE A 147 3.37 -15.16 6.59
N ALA A 148 3.25 -16.36 6.02
CA ALA A 148 2.72 -17.53 6.72
C ALA A 148 3.60 -17.91 7.93
N LEU A 149 4.92 -17.97 7.75
CA LEU A 149 5.85 -18.24 8.86
C LEU A 149 5.84 -17.12 9.91
N MET A 150 5.78 -15.85 9.50
CA MET A 150 5.65 -14.72 10.44
C MET A 150 4.36 -14.78 11.26
N SER A 151 3.27 -15.25 10.64
CA SER A 151 1.99 -15.49 11.32
C SER A 151 2.11 -16.54 12.41
N GLU A 152 2.98 -17.54 12.21
CA GLU A 152 3.19 -18.61 13.16
C GLU A 152 4.17 -18.26 14.28
N HIS A 153 5.34 -17.75 13.90
CA HIS A 153 6.50 -17.59 14.77
C HIS A 153 6.77 -16.15 15.25
N GLY A 154 6.09 -15.16 14.67
CA GLY A 154 6.33 -13.75 14.95
C GLY A 154 7.13 -13.05 13.86
N ILE A 155 6.83 -11.78 13.63
CA ILE A 155 7.48 -10.95 12.60
C ILE A 155 8.96 -10.78 12.94
N GLU A 156 9.30 -10.71 14.22
CA GLU A 156 10.67 -10.53 14.70
C GLU A 156 11.59 -11.73 14.46
N ARG A 157 11.02 -12.91 14.12
CA ARG A 157 11.77 -14.16 14.00
C ARG A 157 12.02 -14.62 12.57
N VAL A 158 11.34 -14.04 11.59
CA VAL A 158 11.33 -14.54 10.21
C VAL A 158 11.75 -13.44 9.25
N ARG A 159 12.59 -13.77 8.25
CA ARG A 159 12.94 -12.88 7.14
C ARG A 159 12.92 -13.66 5.83
N GLY A 160 12.62 -13.00 4.72
CA GLY A 160 12.57 -13.61 3.39
C GLY A 160 11.95 -12.66 2.37
N GLY A 161 12.15 -12.93 1.09
CA GLY A 161 11.61 -12.13 -0.01
C GLY A 161 11.77 -10.62 0.20
N HIS A 162 10.65 -9.90 0.11
CA HIS A 162 10.62 -8.45 0.30
C HIS A 162 10.70 -7.99 1.76
N PHE A 163 10.65 -8.93 2.71
CA PHE A 163 10.67 -8.66 4.15
C PHE A 163 12.03 -9.07 4.74
N CYS A 164 13.13 -8.79 4.04
CA CYS A 164 14.48 -9.23 4.40
C CYS A 164 15.33 -8.16 5.13
N LYS A 165 14.78 -6.98 5.39
CA LYS A 165 15.44 -5.91 6.14
C LYS A 165 15.80 -6.37 7.56
N ILE A 166 16.98 -5.99 8.05
CA ILE A 166 17.43 -6.37 9.40
C ILE A 166 16.66 -5.62 10.47
N ASP A 167 16.34 -4.36 10.22
CA ASP A 167 15.58 -3.54 11.15
C ASP A 167 14.09 -3.93 11.12
N GLN A 168 13.49 -3.93 12.31
CA GLN A 168 12.10 -4.33 12.48
C GLN A 168 11.17 -3.33 11.80
N ALA A 169 11.37 -2.03 12.03
CA ALA A 169 10.50 -0.98 11.49
C ALA A 169 10.39 -1.02 9.95
N GLY A 170 11.50 -1.21 9.25
CA GLY A 170 11.56 -1.35 7.80
C GLY A 170 10.84 -2.60 7.31
N THR A 171 11.01 -3.73 8.00
CA THR A 171 10.29 -4.97 7.70
C THR A 171 8.79 -4.79 7.83
N GLU A 172 8.34 -4.13 8.90
CA GLU A 172 6.93 -3.85 9.12
C GLU A 172 6.35 -2.84 8.12
N ALA A 173 7.14 -1.84 7.72
CA ALA A 173 6.74 -0.91 6.66
C ALA A 173 6.50 -1.65 5.34
N ASP A 174 7.38 -2.57 4.97
CA ASP A 174 7.23 -3.39 3.75
C ASP A 174 6.01 -4.32 3.87
N LEU A 175 5.79 -4.94 5.03
CA LEU A 175 4.61 -5.75 5.30
C LEU A 175 3.30 -4.96 5.17
N ARG A 176 3.27 -3.71 5.64
CA ARG A 176 2.11 -2.83 5.49
C ARG A 176 1.89 -2.45 4.03
N ALA A 177 2.95 -2.08 3.31
CA ALA A 177 2.87 -1.73 1.89
C ALA A 177 2.36 -2.89 1.02
N LYS A 178 2.63 -4.13 1.42
CA LYS A 178 2.19 -5.35 0.71
C LYS A 178 0.96 -6.04 1.30
N GLY A 179 0.32 -5.47 2.33
CA GLY A 179 -0.87 -6.07 2.96
C GLY A 179 -0.62 -7.35 3.77
N GLY A 180 0.65 -7.71 4.04
CA GLY A 180 1.02 -8.87 4.86
C GLY A 180 0.82 -8.64 6.36
N TRP A 181 0.92 -7.38 6.81
CA TRP A 181 0.81 -7.02 8.22
C TRP A 181 -0.53 -7.43 8.84
N ASP A 182 -1.65 -7.07 8.20
CA ASP A 182 -3.00 -7.33 8.71
C ASP A 182 -3.26 -8.84 8.83
N ARG A 183 -2.78 -9.62 7.86
CA ARG A 183 -2.89 -11.08 7.85
C ARG A 183 -2.15 -11.72 9.02
N ILE A 184 -0.93 -11.27 9.30
CA ILE A 184 -0.12 -11.78 10.41
C ILE A 184 -0.80 -11.45 11.74
N LYS A 185 -1.23 -10.20 11.93
CA LYS A 185 -1.92 -9.80 13.16
C LYS A 185 -3.24 -10.53 13.35
N GLN A 186 -4.00 -10.74 12.27
CA GLN A 186 -5.23 -11.55 12.28
C GLN A 186 -4.94 -12.99 12.74
N ALA A 187 -3.89 -13.63 12.21
CA ALA A 187 -3.51 -14.98 12.59
C ALA A 187 -3.04 -15.09 14.05
N GLN A 188 -2.23 -14.14 14.51
CA GLN A 188 -1.74 -14.11 15.90
C GLN A 188 -2.88 -13.90 16.90
N ALA A 189 -3.81 -13.01 16.60
CA ALA A 189 -4.95 -12.76 17.47
C ALA A 189 -5.95 -13.93 17.53
N ARG A 190 -5.82 -14.98 16.69
CA ARG A 190 -6.53 -16.27 16.87
C ARG A 190 -5.94 -17.14 17.97
N LYS A 191 -4.65 -16.93 18.30
CA LYS A 191 -3.92 -17.73 19.30
C LYS A 191 -4.01 -17.14 20.71
N THR A 192 -4.29 -15.85 20.87
CA THR A 192 -4.44 -15.23 22.19
C THR A 192 -5.82 -15.53 22.79
N ALA A 193 -5.86 -16.31 23.86
CA ALA A 193 -7.06 -16.49 24.68
C ALA A 193 -7.34 -15.19 25.46
N TRP A 194 -8.55 -14.64 25.34
CA TRP A 194 -8.99 -13.45 26.07
C TRP A 194 -10.26 -13.75 26.85
N GLY A 195 -10.33 -13.27 28.10
CA GLY A 195 -11.50 -13.40 28.98
C GLY A 195 -12.71 -12.66 28.39
N SER A 196 -13.81 -13.38 28.23
CA SER A 196 -15.03 -12.93 27.53
C SER A 196 -16.08 -12.36 28.48
N ASP A 197 -15.68 -11.46 29.39
CA ASP A 197 -16.60 -10.91 30.40
C ASP A 197 -17.36 -9.65 29.94
N ALA A 198 -16.90 -8.97 28.87
CA ALA A 198 -17.53 -7.77 28.34
C ALA A 198 -18.69 -8.08 27.38
N SER A 199 -19.72 -7.21 27.30
CA SER A 199 -20.81 -7.35 26.32
C SER A 199 -20.40 -6.83 24.93
N TRP A 200 -21.20 -7.14 23.90
CA TRP A 200 -20.98 -6.61 22.55
C TRP A 200 -21.03 -5.08 22.49
N SER A 201 -21.90 -4.46 23.29
CA SER A 201 -21.98 -2.99 23.38
C SER A 201 -20.70 -2.43 23.98
N ASP A 202 -20.24 -3.01 25.10
CA ASP A 202 -19.01 -2.56 25.77
C ASP A 202 -17.79 -2.70 24.86
N ALA A 203 -17.77 -3.73 24.01
CA ALA A 203 -16.70 -3.94 23.04
C ALA A 203 -16.67 -2.86 21.94
N LEU A 204 -17.85 -2.48 21.42
CA LEU A 204 -17.97 -1.40 20.45
C LEU A 204 -17.60 -0.05 21.08
N ASP A 205 -18.07 0.22 22.30
CA ASP A 205 -17.74 1.44 23.03
C ASP A 205 -16.23 1.52 23.34
N ALA A 206 -15.62 0.40 23.73
CA ALA A 206 -14.18 0.31 23.92
C ALA A 206 -13.40 0.63 22.63
N PHE A 207 -13.83 0.08 21.49
CA PHE A 207 -13.20 0.39 20.20
C PHE A 207 -13.31 1.87 19.84
N VAL A 208 -14.49 2.48 20.00
CA VAL A 208 -14.68 3.92 19.78
C VAL A 208 -13.80 4.75 20.70
N ASN A 209 -13.76 4.43 22.00
CA ASN A 209 -12.97 5.17 22.98
C ASN A 209 -11.46 5.11 22.69
N ILE A 210 -10.96 3.93 22.33
CA ILE A 210 -9.54 3.74 21.96
C ILE A 210 -9.22 4.51 20.67
N ALA A 211 -10.11 4.46 19.67
CA ALA A 211 -9.94 5.23 18.44
C ALA A 211 -9.91 6.75 18.70
N VAL A 212 -10.80 7.27 19.56
CA VAL A 212 -10.82 8.69 19.95
C VAL A 212 -9.51 9.09 20.65
N GLN A 213 -9.02 8.29 21.61
CA GLN A 213 -7.74 8.55 22.27
C GLN A 213 -6.57 8.58 21.27
N TYR A 214 -6.57 7.65 20.32
CA TYR A 214 -5.59 7.62 19.23
C TYR A 214 -5.62 8.92 18.40
N TYR A 215 -6.80 9.39 17.98
CA TYR A 215 -6.91 10.62 17.19
C TYR A 215 -6.56 11.87 17.99
N ASP A 216 -7.01 11.99 19.23
CA ASP A 216 -6.76 13.15 20.09
C ASP A 216 -5.27 13.27 20.46
N ALA A 217 -4.55 12.14 20.52
CA ALA A 217 -3.10 12.10 20.70
C ALA A 217 -2.30 12.48 19.43
N GLY A 218 -2.96 12.82 18.32
CA GLY A 218 -2.31 13.11 17.04
C GLY A 218 -1.92 11.85 16.25
N ALA A 219 -2.61 10.74 16.48
CA ALA A 219 -2.45 9.47 15.78
C ALA A 219 -1.02 8.84 15.85
N PRO A 220 -0.38 8.77 17.03
CA PRO A 220 0.98 8.28 17.14
C PRO A 220 1.06 6.76 16.93
N GLU A 221 2.20 6.28 16.41
CA GLU A 221 2.35 4.88 16.00
C GLU A 221 2.15 3.86 17.14
N ASN A 222 2.50 4.23 18.37
CA ASN A 222 2.38 3.35 19.53
C ASN A 222 0.92 3.06 19.93
N LEU A 223 -0.01 3.98 19.66
CA LEU A 223 -1.44 3.81 19.99
C LEU A 223 -2.23 3.17 18.83
N ARG A 224 -1.64 3.09 17.63
CA ARG A 224 -2.26 2.45 16.47
C ARG A 224 -2.59 0.98 16.72
N ASP A 225 -1.68 0.26 17.39
CA ASP A 225 -1.82 -1.17 17.65
C ASP A 225 -2.99 -1.44 18.61
N ASP A 226 -3.29 -0.52 19.53
CA ASP A 226 -4.44 -0.62 20.44
C ASP A 226 -5.77 -0.48 19.69
N VAL A 227 -5.85 0.44 18.72
CA VAL A 227 -7.04 0.59 17.86
C VAL A 227 -7.27 -0.67 17.04
N PHE A 228 -6.21 -1.20 16.43
CA PHE A 228 -6.28 -2.46 15.68
C PHE A 228 -6.72 -3.62 16.57
N ALA A 229 -6.13 -3.76 17.76
CA ALA A 229 -6.49 -4.82 18.70
C ALA A 229 -7.95 -4.72 19.16
N ALA A 230 -8.45 -3.50 19.41
CA ALA A 230 -9.83 -3.26 19.79
C ALA A 230 -10.81 -3.58 18.65
N ALA A 231 -10.53 -3.13 17.42
CA ALA A 231 -11.32 -3.45 16.24
C ALA A 231 -11.36 -4.96 16.00
N TYR A 232 -10.20 -5.62 16.04
CA TYR A 232 -10.09 -7.04 15.78
C TYR A 232 -10.77 -7.89 16.87
N ARG A 233 -10.79 -7.43 18.12
CA ARG A 233 -11.51 -8.10 19.22
C ARG A 233 -13.01 -8.25 18.91
N LEU A 234 -13.61 -7.34 18.14
CA LEU A 234 -15.01 -7.43 17.73
C LEU A 234 -15.30 -8.76 16.98
N THR A 235 -14.34 -9.28 16.22
CA THR A 235 -14.48 -10.56 15.48
C THR A 235 -14.68 -11.79 16.36
N ARG A 236 -14.45 -11.66 17.68
CA ARG A 236 -14.59 -12.74 18.66
C ARG A 236 -15.95 -12.83 19.32
N TYR A 237 -16.79 -11.82 19.13
CA TYR A 237 -18.12 -11.80 19.72
C TYR A 237 -19.11 -12.56 18.84
N ARG A 238 -20.06 -13.25 19.47
CA ARG A 238 -21.14 -13.99 18.77
C ARG A 238 -22.01 -13.13 17.84
N PHE A 239 -21.95 -11.81 18.00
CA PHE A 239 -22.70 -10.84 17.20
C PHE A 239 -21.90 -10.28 16.02
N TRP A 240 -20.63 -10.68 15.88
CA TRP A 240 -19.85 -10.40 14.69
C TRP A 240 -20.50 -11.02 13.46
N ARG A 241 -20.43 -10.31 12.34
CA ARG A 241 -20.90 -10.77 11.03
C ARG A 241 -19.90 -10.34 9.96
N GLU A 242 -19.72 -11.12 8.91
CA GLU A 242 -18.69 -10.87 7.89
C GLU A 242 -18.91 -9.56 7.13
N GLU A 243 -20.15 -9.07 7.04
CA GLU A 243 -20.50 -7.77 6.47
C GLU A 243 -19.88 -6.60 7.25
N PHE A 244 -19.38 -6.84 8.46
CA PHE A 244 -18.66 -5.85 9.26
C PHE A 244 -17.18 -5.73 8.90
N ALA A 245 -16.62 -6.66 8.14
CA ALA A 245 -15.19 -6.71 7.82
C ALA A 245 -14.62 -5.42 7.22
N PRO A 246 -15.34 -4.65 6.36
CA PRO A 246 -14.85 -3.36 5.88
C PRO A 246 -14.52 -2.36 7.00
N GLY A 247 -15.20 -2.46 8.14
CA GLY A 247 -14.94 -1.68 9.34
C GLY A 247 -13.61 -1.97 10.05
N LEU A 248 -12.96 -3.08 9.74
CA LEU A 248 -11.64 -3.44 10.27
C LEU A 248 -10.49 -2.91 9.41
N ALA A 249 -10.79 -2.57 8.16
CA ALA A 249 -9.78 -2.15 7.20
C ALA A 249 -9.11 -0.85 7.64
N TRP A 250 -7.81 -0.72 7.33
CA TRP A 250 -7.05 0.50 7.59
C TRP A 250 -7.73 1.74 7.02
N ASP A 251 -8.33 1.65 5.83
CA ASP A 251 -9.06 2.75 5.18
C ASP A 251 -10.26 3.27 5.99
N PHE A 252 -10.81 2.44 6.88
CA PHE A 252 -11.91 2.84 7.75
C PHE A 252 -11.42 3.72 8.91
N TRP A 253 -10.43 3.27 9.68
CA TRP A 253 -10.07 3.90 10.97
C TRP A 253 -8.72 4.64 10.98
N ASN A 254 -7.98 4.71 9.87
CA ASN A 254 -6.80 5.57 9.81
C ASN A 254 -7.15 7.06 10.00
N PRO A 255 -6.17 7.94 10.29
CA PRO A 255 -6.41 9.37 10.54
C PRO A 255 -7.14 10.14 9.43
N LYS A 256 -7.09 9.66 8.19
CA LYS A 256 -7.79 10.21 7.02
C LYS A 256 -9.00 9.36 6.59
N GLY A 257 -9.32 8.31 7.34
CA GLY A 257 -10.35 7.32 7.04
C GLY A 257 -11.77 7.83 7.27
N ILE A 258 -12.71 6.89 7.30
CA ILE A 258 -14.15 7.11 7.46
C ILE A 258 -14.50 7.40 8.93
N LEU A 259 -14.00 6.59 9.85
CA LEU A 259 -14.29 6.68 11.28
C LEU A 259 -14.07 8.09 11.88
N PRO A 260 -12.94 8.80 11.66
CA PRO A 260 -12.76 10.13 12.23
C PRO A 260 -13.77 11.16 11.69
N VAL A 261 -14.24 11.01 10.45
CA VAL A 261 -15.32 11.86 9.90
C VAL A 261 -16.61 11.60 10.66
N LEU A 262 -16.99 10.34 10.82
CA LEU A 262 -18.23 9.97 11.53
C LEU A 262 -18.18 10.37 13.00
N LEU A 263 -17.04 10.18 13.67
CA LEU A 263 -16.83 10.61 15.05
C LEU A 263 -16.84 12.13 15.17
N SER A 264 -16.45 12.87 14.12
CA SER A 264 -16.57 14.32 14.13
C SER A 264 -18.03 14.78 14.22
N PHE A 265 -18.96 13.98 13.67
CA PHE A 265 -20.40 14.25 13.78
C PHE A 265 -20.93 13.83 15.15
N LYS A 266 -20.62 12.61 15.60
CA LYS A 266 -21.05 12.09 16.90
C LYS A 266 -20.59 12.98 18.06
N LEU A 267 -19.32 13.37 18.07
CA LEU A 267 -18.69 14.15 19.14
C LEU A 267 -18.88 15.66 18.98
N ARG A 268 -19.49 16.12 17.89
CA ARG A 268 -19.76 17.55 17.60
C ARG A 268 -18.50 18.43 17.64
N ARG A 269 -17.37 17.86 17.25
CA ARG A 269 -16.08 18.55 17.07
C ARG A 269 -15.27 17.86 15.98
N PRO A 270 -14.30 18.53 15.34
CA PRO A 270 -13.33 17.87 14.47
C PRO A 270 -12.56 16.77 15.22
N VAL A 271 -12.41 15.61 14.58
CA VAL A 271 -11.62 14.47 15.04
C VAL A 271 -10.59 14.13 13.96
N SER A 272 -9.32 14.00 14.35
CA SER A 272 -8.19 13.72 13.42
C SER A 272 -8.06 14.70 12.25
N SER A 273 -8.61 15.91 12.39
CA SER A 273 -8.66 16.95 11.36
C SER A 273 -8.34 18.30 11.99
N GLY A 274 -7.53 19.11 11.30
CA GLY A 274 -7.25 20.50 11.68
C GLY A 274 -8.31 21.51 11.23
N LEU A 275 -9.46 21.05 10.73
CA LEU A 275 -10.56 21.90 10.30
C LEU A 275 -11.30 22.51 11.50
N PRO A 276 -11.95 23.68 11.37
CA PRO A 276 -12.48 24.41 12.51
C PRO A 276 -13.81 23.86 13.06
N SER A 277 -14.60 23.14 12.26
CA SER A 277 -15.90 22.60 12.70
C SER A 277 -16.24 21.25 12.05
N SER A 278 -17.21 20.54 12.63
CA SER A 278 -17.76 19.33 12.03
C SER A 278 -18.40 19.58 10.65
N TYR A 279 -18.93 20.78 10.42
CA TYR A 279 -19.42 21.21 9.10
C TYR A 279 -18.28 21.23 8.07
N ASP A 280 -17.12 21.79 8.43
CA ASP A 280 -15.98 21.85 7.51
C ASP A 280 -15.45 20.44 7.22
N VAL A 281 -15.47 19.55 8.23
CA VAL A 281 -15.16 18.12 8.06
C VAL A 281 -16.14 17.46 7.08
N LEU A 282 -17.45 17.73 7.20
CA LEU A 282 -18.44 17.26 6.23
C LEU A 282 -18.13 17.78 4.83
N ALA A 283 -17.99 19.09 4.64
CA ALA A 283 -17.74 19.70 3.34
C ALA A 283 -16.48 19.12 2.66
N ALA A 284 -15.41 18.90 3.42
CA ALA A 284 -14.21 18.23 2.91
C ALA A 284 -14.47 16.75 2.56
N ALA A 285 -15.23 16.03 3.40
CA ALA A 285 -15.53 14.61 3.21
C ALA A 285 -16.41 14.34 1.97
N LEU A 286 -17.33 15.24 1.63
CA LEU A 286 -18.21 15.10 0.45
C LEU A 286 -17.46 15.16 -0.88
N ASN A 287 -16.23 15.67 -0.88
CA ASN A 287 -15.35 15.75 -2.05
C ASN A 287 -14.43 14.53 -2.18
N ARG A 288 -14.48 13.56 -1.26
CA ARG A 288 -13.65 12.34 -1.34
C ARG A 288 -14.09 11.46 -2.51
N GLY A 289 -13.17 11.13 -3.39
CA GLY A 289 -13.46 10.40 -4.63
C GLY A 289 -12.44 10.67 -5.74
N ARG A 290 -12.67 10.09 -6.92
CA ARG A 290 -11.87 10.31 -8.14
C ARG A 290 -12.78 10.34 -9.36
N GLY A 291 -12.37 11.10 -10.39
CA GLY A 291 -13.10 11.14 -11.67
C GLY A 291 -14.55 11.60 -11.55
N GLY A 292 -14.85 12.51 -10.61
CA GLY A 292 -16.21 13.01 -10.35
C GLY A 292 -17.13 12.03 -9.60
N LYS A 293 -16.65 10.84 -9.23
CA LYS A 293 -17.40 9.88 -8.42
C LYS A 293 -17.11 10.06 -6.94
N HIS A 294 -18.15 10.06 -6.11
CA HIS A 294 -18.06 10.30 -4.66
C HIS A 294 -18.73 9.18 -3.86
N PRO A 295 -18.13 7.97 -3.82
CA PRO A 295 -18.80 6.76 -3.33
C PRO A 295 -19.26 6.84 -1.86
N LEU A 296 -18.54 7.59 -1.02
CA LEU A 296 -18.82 7.71 0.43
C LEU A 296 -19.77 8.87 0.79
N ARG A 297 -20.21 9.66 -0.21
CA ARG A 297 -21.03 10.85 0.01
C ARG A 297 -22.32 10.51 0.75
N ARG A 298 -23.03 9.46 0.31
CA ARG A 298 -24.25 8.97 0.96
C ARG A 298 -24.03 8.66 2.44
N LEU A 299 -22.99 7.88 2.77
CA LEU A 299 -22.69 7.50 4.15
C LEU A 299 -22.51 8.73 5.06
N PHE A 300 -21.74 9.72 4.62
CA PHE A 300 -21.49 10.92 5.43
C PHE A 300 -22.74 11.79 5.59
N LEU A 301 -23.56 11.95 4.55
CA LEU A 301 -24.80 12.71 4.63
C LEU A 301 -25.84 12.03 5.55
N LEU A 302 -25.97 10.71 5.47
CA LEU A 302 -26.87 9.97 6.37
C LEU A 302 -26.38 10.00 7.82
N ALA A 303 -25.08 9.90 8.06
CA ALA A 303 -24.51 10.09 9.39
C ALA A 303 -24.71 11.52 9.91
N TRP A 304 -24.58 12.53 9.06
CA TRP A 304 -24.88 13.92 9.41
C TRP A 304 -26.34 14.11 9.81
N LYS A 305 -27.30 13.55 9.04
CA LYS A 305 -28.73 13.58 9.35
C LYS A 305 -29.05 12.97 10.72
N ALA A 306 -28.31 11.93 11.12
CA ALA A 306 -28.48 11.26 12.40
C ALA A 306 -28.02 12.12 13.58
N TYR A 307 -26.83 12.74 13.49
CA TYR A 307 -26.21 13.42 14.64
C TYR A 307 -26.46 14.93 14.71
N ARG A 308 -26.72 15.59 13.58
CA ARG A 308 -26.98 17.04 13.42
C ARG A 308 -26.09 17.91 14.33
N PRO A 309 -24.76 17.95 14.09
CA PRO A 309 -23.86 18.83 14.83
C PRO A 309 -24.27 20.30 14.66
N PRO A 310 -23.88 21.19 15.59
CA PRO A 310 -24.21 22.62 15.49
C PRO A 310 -23.70 23.26 14.20
N THR A 311 -24.56 24.08 13.59
CA THR A 311 -24.30 24.87 12.38
C THR A 311 -24.68 26.33 12.61
N THR A 312 -24.04 27.23 11.87
CA THR A 312 -24.59 28.58 11.66
C THR A 312 -25.71 28.54 10.61
N ASP A 313 -26.60 29.53 10.58
CA ASP A 313 -27.69 29.61 9.59
C ASP A 313 -27.20 29.46 8.15
N LYS A 314 -26.04 30.04 7.82
CA LYS A 314 -25.42 29.92 6.49
C LYS A 314 -24.96 28.50 6.19
N GLN A 315 -24.40 27.81 7.19
CA GLN A 315 -23.97 26.43 7.07
C GLN A 315 -25.17 25.49 6.97
N ASP A 316 -26.26 25.77 7.68
CA ASP A 316 -27.49 24.98 7.63
C ASP A 316 -28.09 24.98 6.22
N ILE A 317 -28.19 26.17 5.59
CA ILE A 317 -28.61 26.30 4.18
C ILE A 317 -27.65 25.56 3.23
N ALA A 318 -26.36 25.50 3.54
CA ALA A 318 -25.40 24.73 2.74
C ALA A 318 -25.58 23.22 2.93
N VAL A 319 -25.83 22.77 4.16
CA VAL A 319 -26.13 21.37 4.47
C VAL A 319 -27.39 20.91 3.74
N ASP A 320 -28.46 21.72 3.72
CA ASP A 320 -29.69 21.38 2.99
C ASP A 320 -29.41 21.10 1.50
N ARG A 321 -28.58 21.94 0.86
CA ARG A 321 -28.12 21.71 -0.52
C ARG A 321 -27.27 20.45 -0.65
N PHE A 322 -26.43 20.12 0.33
CA PHE A 322 -25.68 18.86 0.31
C PHE A 322 -26.59 17.63 0.42
N LEU A 323 -27.69 17.73 1.17
CA LEU A 323 -28.65 16.64 1.33
C LEU A 323 -29.38 16.32 0.03
N GLU A 324 -29.52 17.27 -0.90
CA GLU A 324 -30.07 17.03 -2.24
C GLU A 324 -29.27 15.98 -3.02
N TYR A 325 -27.97 15.83 -2.75
CA TYR A 325 -27.17 14.78 -3.39
C TYR A 325 -27.70 13.38 -3.12
N LEU A 326 -28.42 13.14 -2.01
CA LEU A 326 -29.02 11.82 -1.73
C LEU A 326 -30.11 11.42 -2.73
N ALA A 327 -30.66 12.36 -3.50
CA ALA A 327 -31.62 12.10 -4.55
C ALA A 327 -30.97 11.81 -5.91
N ASN A 328 -29.65 11.98 -6.04
CA ASN A 328 -28.94 11.69 -7.29
C ASN A 328 -28.86 10.19 -7.53
N ASP A 329 -28.98 9.78 -8.80
CA ASP A 329 -28.73 8.41 -9.26
C ASP A 329 -27.21 8.15 -9.38
N GLU A 330 -26.50 8.22 -8.24
CA GLU A 330 -25.08 7.95 -8.11
C GLU A 330 -24.84 6.55 -7.52
N GLU A 331 -23.82 5.85 -8.02
CA GLU A 331 -23.37 4.57 -7.45
C GLU A 331 -22.62 4.82 -6.14
N TYR A 332 -23.30 4.55 -5.02
CA TYR A 332 -22.74 4.70 -3.67
C TYR A 332 -22.12 3.41 -3.14
N ASP A 333 -21.01 3.56 -2.40
CA ASP A 333 -20.42 2.47 -1.63
C ASP A 333 -21.21 2.26 -0.33
N ARG A 334 -21.83 1.08 -0.21
CA ARG A 334 -22.59 0.66 0.97
C ARG A 334 -21.83 -0.35 1.84
N GLY A 335 -20.56 -0.65 1.53
CA GLY A 335 -19.76 -1.65 2.22
C GLY A 335 -19.56 -1.38 3.71
N TYR A 336 -19.75 -0.15 4.16
CA TYR A 336 -19.61 0.23 5.57
C TYR A 336 -20.96 0.36 6.31
N ASP A 337 -22.10 0.32 5.61
CA ASP A 337 -23.43 0.62 6.17
C ASP A 337 -23.74 -0.29 7.37
N ASP A 338 -23.46 -1.59 7.24
CA ASP A 338 -23.76 -2.59 8.26
C ASP A 338 -22.95 -2.39 9.54
N PHE A 339 -21.65 -2.16 9.40
CA PHE A 339 -20.76 -1.94 10.54
C PHE A 339 -21.06 -0.60 11.21
N VAL A 340 -21.24 0.46 10.45
CA VAL A 340 -21.58 1.79 10.99
C VAL A 340 -22.93 1.75 11.70
N SER A 341 -23.90 0.98 11.22
CA SER A 341 -25.21 0.80 11.87
C SER A 341 -25.16 0.11 13.25
N VAL A 342 -24.08 -0.60 13.57
CA VAL A 342 -23.87 -1.18 14.90
C VAL A 342 -22.91 -0.36 15.75
N LEU A 343 -21.87 0.23 15.14
CA LEU A 343 -20.90 1.08 15.81
C LEU A 343 -21.49 2.43 16.24
N LEU A 344 -22.41 2.98 15.42
CA LEU A 344 -23.06 4.27 15.58
C LEU A 344 -24.59 4.09 15.51
N PRO A 345 -25.25 3.62 16.59
CA PRO A 345 -26.63 3.17 16.56
C PRO A 345 -27.65 4.21 16.06
N GLU A 346 -27.39 5.51 16.24
CA GLU A 346 -28.24 6.61 15.76
C GLU A 346 -28.36 6.65 14.23
N THR A 347 -27.39 6.07 13.51
CA THR A 347 -27.39 5.99 12.04
C THR A 347 -28.20 4.81 11.50
N ARG A 348 -28.53 3.82 12.35
CA ARG A 348 -29.05 2.50 11.95
C ARG A 348 -30.27 2.58 11.04
N ASN A 349 -31.25 3.40 11.38
CA ASN A 349 -32.51 3.50 10.63
C ASN A 349 -32.31 4.15 9.25
N LEU A 350 -31.28 4.99 9.10
CA LEU A 350 -31.00 5.69 7.86
C LEU A 350 -30.15 4.86 6.90
N LEU A 351 -29.17 4.11 7.42
CA LEU A 351 -28.25 3.32 6.59
C LEU A 351 -28.89 2.02 6.08
N ARG A 352 -29.80 1.44 6.87
CA ARG A 352 -30.54 0.20 6.53
C ARG A 352 -31.80 0.43 5.69
N ALA A 353 -32.19 1.69 5.47
CA ALA A 353 -33.18 2.07 4.46
C ALA A 353 -32.54 2.07 3.07
#